data_AF-A0A934RSL0-F1
#
_entry.id   AF-A0A934RSL0-F1
#
_cell.length_a   1.000
_cell.length_b   1.000
_cell.length_c   1.000
_cell.angle_alpha   90.00
_cell.angle_beta   90.00
_cell.angle_gamma   90.00
#
_symmetry.space_group_name_H-M   'P 1'
#
loop_
_entity.id
_entity.type
_entity.pdbx_description
1 polymer ?
#
loop_
_entity_poly.entity_id
_entity_poly.type
_entity_poly.pdbx_seq_one_letter_code
_entity_poly.pdbx_strand_id
1 'polypeptide(L)'
;MTENLLKIKKAQTEAHKLNDPELFEQVLQDLLTLSAEEAEDLHGAKLVRIDCYRMLERWAEMVAYSGELIASGRNEEPLVYLGLATGLWKQGKGEKAKQVLEKALGRWPLDHNLQGLLETIEGADCSLDTESRSRKIVYVDMDGVMCDYSGSYFEALRLRLEIEYPQSVPGFFSDLPPIDGAIKAVNKLRKHSDLYVLTAPSTRNPACYSEKRIWIEKHFGYQFTKKLIICPNKFLLIGDYLIDDHVSGKEQEGFKGQLIQFGSCRYADWNTVVEYLLEKIL
;
A
#
# COMPACT_ATOMS: atom_id res chain seq x y z
N MET A 1 -33.15 14.92 16.34
CA MET A 1 -32.51 13.65 15.94
C MET A 1 -33.52 12.55 16.18
N THR A 2 -34.00 11.90 15.12
CA THR A 2 -35.04 10.86 15.21
C THR A 2 -34.54 9.63 15.98
N GLU A 3 -35.47 8.81 16.47
CA GLU A 3 -35.16 7.60 17.24
C GLU A 3 -34.30 6.60 16.43
N ASN A 4 -34.57 6.49 15.13
CA ASN A 4 -33.78 5.69 14.17
C ASN A 4 -32.32 6.15 14.10
N LEU A 5 -32.08 7.46 14.03
CA LEU A 5 -30.73 8.03 13.98
C LEU A 5 -29.93 7.77 15.25
N LEU A 6 -30.59 7.79 16.41
CA LEU A 6 -29.93 7.48 17.68
C LEU A 6 -29.57 6.00 17.78
N LYS A 7 -30.43 5.12 17.27
CA LYS A 7 -30.17 3.67 17.18
C LYS A 7 -28.96 3.38 16.29
N ILE A 8 -28.92 3.98 15.09
CA ILE A 8 -27.82 3.82 14.13
C ILE A 8 -26.49 4.29 14.73
N LYS A 9 -26.46 5.46 15.40
CA LYS A 9 -25.23 5.96 16.05
C LYS A 9 -24.71 5.04 17.16
N LYS A 10 -25.60 4.43 17.93
CA LYS A 10 -25.23 3.47 18.97
C LYS A 10 -24.65 2.20 18.36
N ALA A 11 -25.35 1.62 17.39
CA ALA A 11 -24.88 0.44 16.67
C ALA A 11 -23.54 0.68 15.96
N GLN A 12 -23.35 1.88 15.39
CA GLN A 12 -22.08 2.30 14.81
C GLN A 12 -20.94 2.34 15.84
N THR A 13 -21.18 2.95 17.00
CA THR A 13 -20.17 3.03 18.08
C THR A 13 -19.78 1.64 18.57
N GLU A 14 -20.76 0.74 18.65
CA GLU A 14 -20.58 -0.65 19.05
C GLU A 14 -19.83 -1.46 18.00
N ALA A 15 -20.18 -1.32 16.71
CA ALA A 15 -19.46 -1.93 15.59
C ALA A 15 -17.97 -1.53 15.57
N HIS A 16 -17.68 -0.25 15.81
CA HIS A 16 -16.30 0.23 15.93
C HIS A 16 -15.56 -0.35 17.15
N LYS A 17 -16.24 -0.43 18.29
CA LYS A 17 -15.65 -0.96 19.53
C LYS A 17 -15.33 -2.45 19.41
N LEU A 18 -16.21 -3.21 18.77
CA LEU A 18 -16.09 -4.66 18.62
C LEU A 18 -15.32 -5.06 17.35
N ASN A 19 -15.13 -4.11 16.43
CA ASN A 19 -14.56 -4.33 15.10
C ASN A 19 -15.24 -5.50 14.37
N ASP A 20 -16.57 -5.51 14.42
CA ASP A 20 -17.42 -6.62 13.96
C ASP A 20 -18.02 -6.30 12.57
N PRO A 21 -17.64 -7.07 11.52
CA PRO A 21 -18.14 -6.87 10.16
C PRO A 21 -19.66 -7.02 9.99
N GLU A 22 -20.31 -7.91 10.74
CA GLU A 22 -21.76 -8.13 10.65
C GLU A 22 -22.52 -6.93 11.24
N LEU A 23 -22.01 -6.37 12.34
CA LEU A 23 -22.53 -5.13 12.92
C LEU A 23 -22.30 -3.93 11.97
N PHE A 24 -21.16 -3.87 11.27
CA PHE A 24 -20.92 -2.83 10.26
C PHE A 24 -21.91 -2.94 9.09
N GLU A 25 -22.20 -4.15 8.61
CA GLU A 25 -23.20 -4.38 7.59
C GLU A 25 -24.60 -3.98 8.05
N GLN A 26 -24.99 -4.36 9.27
CA GLN A 26 -26.29 -3.98 9.83
C GLN A 26 -26.44 -2.46 9.93
N VAL A 27 -25.39 -1.74 10.35
CA VAL A 27 -25.40 -0.27 10.40
C VAL A 27 -25.56 0.33 8.99
N LEU A 28 -24.92 -0.25 7.97
CA LEU A 28 -25.09 0.17 6.58
C LEU A 28 -26.51 -0.09 6.08
N GLN A 29 -27.09 -1.26 6.36
CA GLN A 29 -28.47 -1.58 6.02
C GLN A 29 -29.45 -0.61 6.71
N ASP A 30 -29.25 -0.32 8.00
CA ASP A 30 -30.09 0.62 8.73
C ASP A 30 -29.97 2.06 8.15
N LEU A 31 -28.77 2.48 7.73
CA LEU A 31 -28.58 3.77 7.05
C LEU A 31 -29.33 3.85 5.72
N LEU A 32 -29.45 2.74 4.98
CA LEU A 32 -30.22 2.64 3.73
C LEU A 32 -31.73 2.70 3.93
N THR A 33 -32.21 2.57 5.17
CA THR A 33 -33.64 2.70 5.51
C THR A 33 -34.06 4.13 5.85
N LEU A 34 -33.10 5.05 6.02
CA LEU A 34 -33.41 6.45 6.36
C LEU A 34 -34.11 7.16 5.20
N SER A 35 -35.13 7.95 5.54
CA SER A 35 -35.76 8.88 4.60
C SER A 35 -34.78 10.01 4.21
N ALA A 36 -35.06 10.68 3.08
CA ALA A 36 -34.25 11.81 2.62
C ALA A 36 -34.20 12.96 3.66
N GLU A 37 -35.29 13.18 4.40
CA GLU A 37 -35.40 14.19 5.44
C GLU A 37 -34.59 13.82 6.70
N GLU A 38 -34.63 12.55 7.13
CA GLU A 38 -33.78 12.04 8.21
C GLU A 38 -32.28 12.05 7.85
N ALA A 39 -31.96 11.83 6.57
CA ALA A 39 -30.60 11.94 6.05
C ALA A 39 -30.12 13.40 5.92
N GLU A 40 -31.02 14.37 5.74
CA GLU A 40 -30.73 15.80 5.76
C GLU A 40 -30.56 16.34 7.18
N ASP A 41 -31.39 15.91 8.14
CA ASP A 41 -31.20 16.19 9.57
C ASP A 41 -29.86 15.67 10.12
N LEU A 42 -29.22 14.75 9.39
CA LEU A 42 -27.87 14.27 9.59
C LEU A 42 -26.76 15.31 9.29
N HIS A 43 -27.07 16.44 8.61
CA HIS A 43 -26.09 17.49 8.27
C HIS A 43 -25.41 18.12 9.50
N GLY A 44 -26.03 18.02 10.68
CA GLY A 44 -25.45 18.49 11.94
C GLY A 44 -24.27 17.66 12.46
N ALA A 45 -23.92 16.53 11.83
CA ALA A 45 -22.84 15.66 12.31
C ALA A 45 -21.78 15.43 11.21
N LYS A 46 -20.79 16.32 11.18
CA LYS A 46 -19.48 16.11 10.53
C LYS A 46 -18.86 14.74 10.88
N LEU A 47 -19.22 14.15 12.03
CA LEU A 47 -18.77 12.82 12.47
C LEU A 47 -19.39 11.65 11.69
N VAL A 48 -20.71 11.59 11.48
CA VAL A 48 -21.34 10.40 10.84
C VAL A 48 -20.92 10.25 9.38
N ARG A 49 -20.70 11.37 8.68
CA ARG A 49 -20.15 11.37 7.30
C ARG A 49 -18.78 10.71 7.25
N ILE A 50 -17.84 11.16 8.08
CA ILE A 50 -16.46 10.65 8.12
C ILE A 50 -16.45 9.17 8.54
N ASP A 51 -17.33 8.78 9.47
CA ASP A 51 -17.34 7.43 10.01
C ASP A 51 -18.02 6.42 9.07
N CYS A 52 -19.06 6.80 8.30
CA CYS A 52 -19.60 5.95 7.23
C CYS A 52 -18.58 5.74 6.10
N TYR A 53 -17.82 6.78 5.73
CA TYR A 53 -16.72 6.65 4.76
C TYR A 53 -15.65 5.68 5.27
N ARG A 54 -15.22 5.81 6.53
CA ARG A 54 -14.23 4.91 7.14
C ARG A 54 -14.75 3.48 7.29
N MET A 55 -16.02 3.29 7.60
CA MET A 55 -16.66 1.97 7.69
C MET A 55 -16.71 1.28 6.33
N LEU A 56 -17.09 2.01 5.28
CA LEU A 56 -17.14 1.48 3.92
C LEU A 56 -15.76 1.32 3.27
N GLU A 57 -14.80 2.20 3.57
CA GLU A 57 -13.38 2.00 3.20
C GLU A 57 -12.84 0.74 3.85
N ARG A 58 -13.11 0.53 5.14
CA ARG A 58 -12.64 -0.66 5.88
C ARG A 58 -13.36 -1.93 5.43
N TRP A 59 -14.65 -1.86 5.14
CA TRP A 59 -15.40 -2.94 4.47
C TRP A 59 -14.81 -3.22 3.09
N ALA A 60 -14.60 -2.21 2.24
CA ALA A 60 -14.01 -2.36 0.91
C ALA A 60 -12.56 -2.90 0.96
N GLU A 61 -11.75 -2.51 1.94
CA GLU A 61 -10.42 -3.06 2.18
C GLU A 61 -10.47 -4.53 2.63
N MET A 62 -11.43 -4.92 3.47
CA MET A 62 -11.59 -6.33 3.85
C MET A 62 -12.08 -7.19 2.68
N VAL A 63 -12.87 -6.61 1.79
CA VAL A 63 -13.59 -7.26 0.70
C VAL A 63 -12.77 -7.31 -0.61
N ALA A 64 -11.92 -6.31 -0.87
CA ALA A 64 -11.06 -6.23 -2.08
C ALA A 64 -9.81 -7.12 -2.00
N TYR A 65 -9.43 -7.61 -0.81
CA TYR A 65 -8.26 -8.47 -0.61
C TYR A 65 -8.61 -9.96 -0.54
N SER A 66 -9.87 -10.35 -0.79
CA SER A 66 -10.18 -11.75 -1.06
C SER A 66 -9.72 -12.12 -2.48
N GLY A 67 -8.73 -13.02 -2.56
CA GLY A 67 -8.01 -13.36 -3.79
C GLY A 67 -8.86 -13.86 -4.98
N GLU A 68 -10.15 -14.09 -4.80
CA GLU A 68 -11.06 -14.54 -5.85
C GLU A 68 -11.47 -13.43 -6.84
N LEU A 69 -11.40 -12.16 -6.45
CA LEU A 69 -11.86 -11.06 -7.32
C LEU A 69 -10.84 -10.56 -8.31
N ILE A 70 -9.57 -10.65 -7.95
CA ILE A 70 -8.45 -10.48 -8.88
C ILE A 70 -8.50 -11.54 -9.98
N ALA A 71 -8.93 -12.77 -9.66
CA ALA A 71 -9.09 -13.85 -10.64
C ALA A 71 -10.29 -13.68 -11.60
N SER A 72 -11.30 -12.89 -11.21
CA SER A 72 -12.53 -12.72 -11.99
C SER A 72 -12.48 -11.60 -13.05
N GLY A 73 -11.40 -10.81 -13.10
CA GLY A 73 -11.23 -9.71 -14.06
C GLY A 73 -12.19 -8.52 -13.86
N ARG A 74 -12.95 -8.48 -12.76
CA ARG A 74 -13.91 -7.41 -12.45
C ARG A 74 -13.20 -6.27 -11.72
N ASN A 75 -12.51 -5.41 -12.46
CA ASN A 75 -11.77 -4.23 -11.95
C ASN A 75 -12.67 -3.03 -11.57
N GLU A 76 -13.86 -3.25 -11.04
CA GLU A 76 -14.68 -2.13 -10.56
C GLU A 76 -14.50 -2.03 -9.04
N GLU A 77 -13.67 -1.07 -8.59
CA GLU A 77 -13.40 -0.86 -7.17
C GLU A 77 -14.72 -0.54 -6.43
N PRO A 78 -15.03 -1.21 -5.30
CA PRO A 78 -16.16 -0.85 -4.45
C PRO A 78 -16.21 0.64 -4.08
N LEU A 79 -15.04 1.28 -4.00
CA LEU A 79 -14.88 2.73 -3.78
C LEU A 79 -15.49 3.59 -4.90
N VAL A 80 -15.51 3.11 -6.15
CA VAL A 80 -16.13 3.80 -7.30
C VAL A 80 -17.65 3.78 -7.18
N TYR A 81 -18.23 2.63 -6.84
CA TYR A 81 -19.67 2.49 -6.60
C TYR A 81 -20.12 3.34 -5.41
N LEU A 82 -19.29 3.41 -4.37
CA LEU A 82 -19.53 4.26 -3.21
C LEU A 82 -19.42 5.76 -3.53
N GLY A 83 -18.41 6.16 -4.31
CA GLY A 83 -18.25 7.53 -4.79
C GLY A 83 -19.45 7.98 -5.62
N LEU A 84 -19.96 7.09 -6.47
CA LEU A 84 -21.16 7.33 -7.28
C LEU A 84 -22.43 7.43 -6.44
N ALA A 85 -22.67 6.50 -5.52
CA ALA A 85 -23.81 6.52 -4.62
C ALA A 85 -23.81 7.79 -3.74
N THR A 86 -22.64 8.16 -3.22
CA THR A 86 -22.42 9.40 -2.46
C THR A 86 -22.78 10.64 -3.30
N GLY A 87 -22.31 10.70 -4.55
CA GLY A 87 -22.62 11.79 -5.47
C GLY A 87 -24.12 11.91 -5.74
N LEU A 88 -24.81 10.78 -5.87
CA LEU A 88 -26.26 10.72 -6.07
C LEU A 88 -27.03 11.15 -4.82
N TRP A 89 -26.61 10.73 -3.63
CA TRP A 89 -27.22 11.17 -2.35
C TRP A 89 -27.11 12.69 -2.16
N LYS A 90 -25.95 13.28 -2.47
CA LYS A 90 -25.73 14.74 -2.40
C LYS A 90 -26.61 15.54 -3.36
N GLN A 91 -27.15 14.90 -4.41
CA GLN A 91 -28.04 15.49 -5.39
C GLN A 91 -29.53 15.25 -5.06
N GLY A 92 -29.86 14.73 -3.88
CA GLY A 92 -31.24 14.36 -3.50
C GLY A 92 -31.76 13.12 -4.23
N LYS A 93 -30.90 12.33 -4.87
CA LYS A 93 -31.26 11.12 -5.65
C LYS A 93 -31.04 9.85 -4.82
N GLY A 94 -31.56 9.82 -3.60
CA GLY A 94 -31.37 8.73 -2.63
C GLY A 94 -31.74 7.35 -3.18
N GLU A 95 -32.86 7.24 -3.90
CA GLU A 95 -33.32 5.96 -4.47
C GLU A 95 -32.32 5.39 -5.50
N LYS A 96 -31.74 6.25 -6.35
CA LYS A 96 -30.70 5.82 -7.30
C LYS A 96 -29.41 5.44 -6.60
N ALA A 97 -29.08 6.13 -5.51
CA ALA A 97 -27.91 5.84 -4.72
C ALA A 97 -28.03 4.49 -3.98
N LYS A 98 -29.23 4.19 -3.46
CA LYS A 98 -29.59 2.90 -2.88
C LYS A 98 -29.45 1.77 -3.90
N GLN A 99 -30.00 1.92 -5.11
CA GLN A 99 -29.86 0.94 -6.20
C GLN A 99 -28.41 0.66 -6.58
N VAL A 100 -27.54 1.68 -6.54
CA VAL A 100 -26.10 1.54 -6.79
C VAL A 100 -25.42 0.70 -5.69
N LEU A 101 -25.79 0.91 -4.42
CA LEU A 101 -25.24 0.16 -3.29
C LEU A 101 -25.78 -1.28 -3.23
N GLU A 102 -27.08 -1.49 -3.47
CA GLU A 102 -27.68 -2.83 -3.55
C GLU A 102 -27.05 -3.67 -4.66
N LYS A 103 -26.75 -3.06 -5.81
CA LYS A 103 -26.04 -3.73 -6.91
C LYS A 103 -24.59 -4.08 -6.55
N ALA A 104 -23.94 -3.27 -5.71
CA ALA A 104 -22.59 -3.55 -5.21
C ALA A 104 -22.61 -4.72 -4.21
N LEU A 105 -23.55 -4.70 -3.26
CA LEU A 105 -23.74 -5.76 -2.26
C LEU A 105 -24.14 -7.10 -2.91
N GLY A 106 -25.09 -7.08 -3.86
CA GLY A 106 -25.52 -8.28 -4.57
C GLY A 106 -24.46 -8.90 -5.50
N ARG A 107 -23.38 -8.17 -5.82
CA ARG A 107 -22.24 -8.69 -6.58
C ARG A 107 -21.16 -9.33 -5.71
N TRP A 108 -21.23 -9.21 -4.38
CA TRP A 108 -20.12 -9.57 -3.48
C TRP A 108 -20.58 -10.27 -2.18
N PRO A 109 -20.88 -11.58 -2.21
CA PRO A 109 -21.25 -12.35 -1.01
C PRO A 109 -20.04 -12.67 -0.11
N LEU A 110 -20.25 -12.73 1.21
CA LEU A 110 -19.24 -12.67 2.29
C LEU A 110 -18.62 -14.01 2.76
N ASP A 111 -18.85 -15.13 2.10
CA ASP A 111 -18.56 -16.43 2.73
C ASP A 111 -17.07 -16.82 2.84
N HIS A 112 -16.13 -16.09 2.24
CA HIS A 112 -14.74 -16.57 2.10
C HIS A 112 -13.72 -15.47 2.49
N ASN A 113 -13.25 -15.49 3.76
CA ASN A 113 -11.86 -15.18 4.19
C ASN A 113 -11.64 -14.83 5.67
N LEU A 114 -12.38 -15.41 6.61
CA LEU A 114 -12.04 -15.23 8.04
C LEU A 114 -10.69 -15.85 8.42
N GLN A 115 -10.26 -16.92 7.74
CA GLN A 115 -9.09 -17.71 8.15
C GLN A 115 -7.75 -17.07 7.76
N GLY A 116 -7.66 -16.40 6.61
CA GLY A 116 -6.46 -15.67 6.19
C GLY A 116 -6.24 -14.33 6.93
N LEU A 117 -7.32 -13.77 7.51
CA LEU A 117 -7.25 -12.55 8.31
C LEU A 117 -6.66 -12.81 9.70
N LEU A 118 -7.01 -13.95 10.32
CA LEU A 118 -6.51 -14.35 11.64
C LEU A 118 -4.99 -14.57 11.63
N GLU A 119 -4.45 -15.18 10.57
CA GLU A 119 -3.00 -15.39 10.40
C GLU A 119 -2.21 -14.07 10.22
N THR A 120 -2.87 -13.01 9.74
CA THR A 120 -2.25 -11.69 9.54
C THR A 120 -2.25 -10.84 10.81
N ILE A 121 -3.25 -11.04 11.68
CA ILE A 121 -3.40 -10.30 12.94
C ILE A 121 -2.47 -10.85 14.04
N GLU A 122 -2.23 -12.16 14.09
CA GLU A 122 -1.30 -12.76 15.05
C GLU A 122 0.18 -12.35 14.82
N GLY A 123 0.52 -11.84 13.64
CA GLY A 123 1.85 -11.32 13.31
C GLY A 123 2.05 -9.81 13.49
N ALA A 124 0.99 -9.06 13.79
CA ALA A 124 1.00 -7.60 13.90
C ALA A 124 0.88 -7.17 15.37
N ASP A 125 2.00 -7.18 16.09
CA ASP A 125 2.09 -6.55 17.41
C ASP A 125 1.84 -5.05 17.26
N CYS A 126 0.70 -4.59 17.78
CA CYS A 126 0.24 -3.21 17.72
C CYS A 126 0.25 -2.63 19.14
N SER A 127 1.44 -2.50 19.72
CA SER A 127 1.67 -1.53 20.78
C SER A 127 1.75 -0.14 20.14
N LEU A 128 0.68 0.64 20.27
CA LEU A 128 0.69 2.07 20.02
C LEU A 128 1.60 2.74 21.06
N ASP A 129 2.90 2.83 20.75
CA ASP A 129 3.80 3.71 21.49
C ASP A 129 3.41 5.16 21.17
N THR A 130 2.95 5.84 22.22
CA THR A 130 2.51 7.24 22.21
C THR A 130 3.67 8.24 22.36
N GLU A 131 4.91 7.84 22.07
CA GLU A 131 6.03 8.76 21.94
C GLU A 131 6.31 9.04 20.46
N SER A 132 5.72 10.13 19.96
CA SER A 132 6.01 10.74 18.66
C SER A 132 7.46 11.27 18.62
N ARG A 133 8.43 10.35 18.54
CA ARG A 133 9.68 10.62 17.81
C ARG A 133 9.34 10.46 16.33
N SER A 134 9.57 11.51 15.52
CA SER A 134 9.39 11.42 14.07
C SER A 134 10.25 10.26 13.55
N ARG A 135 9.60 9.19 13.06
CA ARG A 135 10.31 8.05 12.49
C ARG A 135 11.20 8.53 11.37
N LYS A 136 12.43 8.01 11.31
CA LYS A 136 13.39 8.36 10.27
C LYS A 136 12.88 7.92 8.90
N ILE A 137 13.01 8.78 7.90
CA ILE A 137 12.66 8.46 6.51
C ILE A 137 13.88 7.79 5.86
N VAL A 138 13.71 6.53 5.45
CA VAL A 138 14.76 5.73 4.84
C VAL A 138 14.35 5.36 3.43
N TYR A 139 15.12 5.83 2.45
CA TYR A 139 14.99 5.41 1.06
C TYR A 139 15.94 4.24 0.76
N VAL A 140 15.44 3.26 0.02
CA VAL A 140 16.19 2.08 -0.40
C VAL A 140 16.13 1.96 -1.91
N ASP A 141 17.27 1.98 -2.59
CA ASP A 141 17.31 1.68 -4.02
C ASP A 141 16.97 0.21 -4.30
N MET A 142 16.56 -0.06 -5.52
CA MET A 142 16.14 -1.38 -5.94
C MET A 142 17.26 -2.13 -6.67
N ASP A 143 17.68 -1.63 -7.83
CA ASP A 143 18.69 -2.28 -8.68
C ASP A 143 20.06 -2.18 -8.00
N GLY A 144 20.76 -3.30 -7.80
CA GLY A 144 22.08 -3.32 -7.15
C GLY A 144 22.05 -3.26 -5.62
N VAL A 145 20.87 -3.06 -5.00
CA VAL A 145 20.69 -2.98 -3.54
C VAL A 145 19.69 -4.01 -3.03
N MET A 146 18.46 -4.01 -3.55
CA MET A 146 17.44 -5.02 -3.22
C MET A 146 17.49 -6.23 -4.15
N CYS A 147 17.82 -6.01 -5.43
CA CYS A 147 17.86 -7.06 -6.45
C CYS A 147 19.12 -6.99 -7.30
N ASP A 148 19.57 -8.15 -7.76
CA ASP A 148 20.83 -8.32 -8.50
C ASP A 148 20.63 -8.02 -9.99
N TYR A 149 20.59 -6.73 -10.29
CA TYR A 149 20.55 -6.21 -11.65
C TYR A 149 21.80 -6.63 -12.45
N SER A 150 22.99 -6.43 -11.87
CA SER A 150 24.26 -6.67 -12.57
C SER A 150 24.46 -8.13 -12.93
N GLY A 151 24.21 -9.06 -12.00
CA GLY A 151 24.30 -10.50 -12.28
C GLY A 151 23.34 -10.94 -13.38
N SER A 152 22.08 -10.49 -13.32
CA SER A 152 21.08 -10.79 -14.36
C SER A 152 21.44 -10.18 -15.71
N TYR A 153 21.96 -8.96 -15.71
CA TYR A 153 22.41 -8.26 -16.92
C TYR A 153 23.56 -9.00 -17.61
N PHE A 154 24.61 -9.34 -16.86
CA PHE A 154 25.78 -10.04 -17.41
C PHE A 154 25.46 -11.48 -17.82
N GLU A 155 24.59 -12.17 -17.08
CA GLU A 155 24.16 -13.52 -17.46
C GLU A 155 23.36 -13.50 -18.76
N ALA A 156 22.47 -12.53 -18.94
CA ALA A 156 21.73 -12.38 -20.19
C ALA A 156 22.66 -12.10 -21.38
N LEU A 157 23.67 -11.25 -21.22
CA LEU A 157 24.69 -11.03 -22.26
C LEU A 157 25.48 -12.33 -22.56
N ARG A 158 25.83 -13.10 -21.53
CA ARG A 158 26.56 -14.37 -21.68
C ARG A 158 25.75 -15.41 -22.46
N LEU A 159 24.44 -15.52 -22.18
CA LEU A 159 23.56 -16.50 -22.80
C LEU A 159 23.07 -16.07 -24.19
N ARG A 160 22.97 -14.76 -24.45
CA ARG A 160 22.41 -14.20 -25.68
C ARG A 160 23.21 -12.98 -26.12
N LEU A 161 24.37 -13.23 -26.74
CA LEU A 161 25.28 -12.19 -27.23
C LEU A 161 24.65 -11.22 -28.25
N GLU A 162 23.52 -11.59 -28.85
CA GLU A 162 22.77 -10.79 -29.81
C GLU A 162 21.92 -9.68 -29.15
N ILE A 163 21.68 -9.76 -27.83
CA ILE A 163 20.87 -8.78 -27.11
C ILE A 163 21.76 -7.66 -26.60
N GLU A 164 21.72 -6.51 -27.29
CA GLU A 164 22.47 -5.31 -26.92
C GLU A 164 21.97 -4.70 -25.59
N TYR A 165 20.67 -4.79 -25.31
CA TYR A 165 20.02 -4.22 -24.12
C TYR A 165 19.20 -5.27 -23.37
N PRO A 166 19.83 -6.13 -22.54
CA PRO A 166 19.13 -7.15 -21.74
C PRO A 166 17.94 -6.61 -20.95
N GLN A 167 18.10 -5.43 -20.35
CA GLN A 167 17.10 -4.75 -19.55
C GLN A 167 15.89 -4.23 -20.33
N SER A 168 15.89 -4.34 -21.67
CA SER A 168 14.73 -4.02 -22.51
C SER A 168 13.85 -5.24 -22.78
N VAL A 169 14.30 -6.45 -22.44
CA VAL A 169 13.55 -7.69 -22.63
C VAL A 169 12.41 -7.74 -21.59
N PRO A 170 11.16 -8.02 -22.01
CA PRO A 170 10.05 -8.18 -21.08
C PRO A 170 10.35 -9.23 -20.01
N GLY A 171 10.00 -8.91 -18.77
CA GLY A 171 10.24 -9.74 -17.60
C GLY A 171 11.58 -9.47 -16.90
N PHE A 172 12.49 -8.71 -17.53
CA PHE A 172 13.83 -8.49 -16.98
C PHE A 172 13.79 -7.96 -15.54
N PHE A 173 13.01 -6.91 -15.25
CA PHE A 173 12.99 -6.31 -13.91
C PHE A 173 12.18 -7.13 -12.91
N SER A 174 11.10 -7.80 -13.34
CA SER A 174 10.24 -8.60 -12.46
C SER A 174 10.89 -9.92 -12.02
N ASP A 175 11.87 -10.39 -12.78
CA ASP A 175 12.57 -11.66 -12.53
C ASP A 175 13.95 -11.50 -11.89
N LEU A 176 14.39 -10.26 -11.59
CA LEU A 176 15.65 -10.01 -10.91
C LEU A 176 15.71 -10.80 -9.58
N PRO A 177 16.76 -11.58 -9.31
CA PRO A 177 16.89 -12.28 -8.05
C PRO A 177 17.15 -11.27 -6.93
N PRO A 178 16.56 -11.44 -5.73
CA PRO A 178 16.91 -10.62 -4.58
C PRO A 178 18.39 -10.76 -4.22
N ILE A 179 19.02 -9.65 -3.82
CA ILE A 179 20.35 -9.68 -3.20
C ILE A 179 20.25 -10.38 -1.84
N ASP A 180 21.29 -11.13 -1.47
CA ASP A 180 21.30 -11.89 -0.22
C ASP A 180 21.07 -10.97 0.99
N GLY A 181 20.19 -11.41 1.90
CA GLY A 181 19.77 -10.63 3.07
C GLY A 181 18.80 -9.46 2.80
N ALA A 182 18.57 -9.04 1.54
CA ALA A 182 17.80 -7.84 1.22
C ALA A 182 16.36 -7.88 1.76
N ILE A 183 15.63 -8.97 1.49
CA ILE A 183 14.24 -9.12 1.92
C ILE A 183 14.13 -9.07 3.45
N LYS A 184 15.05 -9.75 4.16
CA LYS A 184 15.09 -9.77 5.63
C LYS A 184 15.42 -8.39 6.19
N ALA A 185 16.38 -7.70 5.60
CA ALA A 185 16.82 -6.38 6.02
C ALA A 185 15.73 -5.32 5.87
N VAL A 186 15.09 -5.25 4.69
CA VAL A 186 13.99 -4.30 4.43
C VAL A 186 12.81 -4.57 5.37
N ASN A 187 12.45 -5.83 5.60
CA ASN A 187 11.41 -6.21 6.56
C ASN A 187 11.75 -5.82 8.01
N LYS A 188 13.04 -5.81 8.38
CA LYS A 188 13.50 -5.37 9.70
C LYS A 188 13.47 -3.84 9.81
N LEU A 189 14.05 -3.14 8.85
CA LEU A 189 14.15 -1.67 8.86
C LEU A 189 12.76 -1.01 8.83
N ARG A 190 11.83 -1.50 8.01
CA ARG A 190 10.47 -0.93 7.93
C ARG A 190 9.68 -0.99 9.25
N LYS A 191 10.08 -1.83 10.21
CA LYS A 191 9.48 -1.86 11.56
C LYS A 191 9.92 -0.68 12.42
N HIS A 192 11.09 -0.11 12.16
CA HIS A 192 11.69 0.95 12.97
C HIS A 192 11.77 2.31 12.25
N SER A 193 11.60 2.34 10.92
CA SER A 193 11.63 3.56 10.12
C SER A 193 10.42 3.72 9.20
N ASP A 194 10.27 4.90 8.61
CA ASP A 194 9.37 5.13 7.48
C ASP A 194 10.14 4.83 6.19
N LEU A 195 10.10 3.55 5.80
CA LEU A 195 10.86 3.02 4.67
C LEU A 195 10.11 3.16 3.35
N TYR A 196 10.79 3.68 2.34
CA TYR A 196 10.32 3.78 0.95
C TYR A 196 11.34 3.16 -0.01
N VAL A 197 10.87 2.50 -1.05
CA VAL A 197 11.73 2.09 -2.17
C VAL A 197 11.85 3.26 -3.13
N LEU A 198 13.06 3.69 -3.45
CA LEU A 198 13.35 4.83 -4.32
C LEU A 198 14.26 4.40 -5.47
N THR A 199 13.69 4.21 -6.64
CA THR A 199 14.40 3.68 -7.81
C THR A 199 14.27 4.59 -9.03
N ALA A 200 15.33 4.66 -9.85
CA ALA A 200 15.29 5.36 -11.12
C ALA A 200 14.73 4.42 -12.21
N PRO A 201 13.85 4.91 -13.12
CA PRO A 201 13.38 4.10 -14.23
C PRO A 201 14.41 4.05 -15.36
N SER A 202 14.38 2.95 -16.12
CA SER A 202 14.93 2.94 -17.48
C SER A 202 13.96 3.67 -18.41
N THR A 203 14.20 4.96 -18.65
CA THR A 203 13.24 5.84 -19.36
C THR A 203 12.98 5.45 -20.82
N ARG A 204 13.84 4.61 -21.42
CA ARG A 204 13.65 4.04 -22.76
C ARG A 204 12.90 2.71 -22.75
N ASN A 205 12.66 2.10 -21.59
CA ASN A 205 11.89 0.87 -21.44
C ASN A 205 10.62 1.15 -20.62
N PRO A 206 9.45 1.36 -21.26
CA PRO A 206 8.19 1.56 -20.56
C PRO A 206 7.75 0.40 -19.66
N ALA A 207 8.16 -0.84 -19.96
CA ALA A 207 7.81 -2.00 -19.15
C ALA A 207 8.45 -1.97 -17.75
N CYS A 208 9.62 -1.33 -17.65
CA CYS A 208 10.39 -1.18 -16.40
C CYS A 208 9.55 -0.63 -15.24
N TYR A 209 8.65 0.32 -15.51
CA TYR A 209 7.79 0.93 -14.48
C TYR A 209 6.89 -0.10 -13.81
N SER A 210 6.16 -0.87 -14.62
CA SER A 210 5.23 -1.89 -14.13
C SER A 210 5.98 -3.07 -13.52
N GLU A 211 7.06 -3.52 -14.15
CA GLU A 211 7.83 -4.68 -13.69
C GLU A 211 8.49 -4.45 -12.34
N LYS A 212 9.00 -3.24 -12.07
CA LYS A 212 9.53 -2.88 -10.75
C LYS A 212 8.44 -2.94 -9.67
N ARG A 213 7.22 -2.47 -9.97
CA ARG A 213 6.08 -2.59 -9.05
C ARG A 213 5.68 -4.05 -8.81
N ILE A 214 5.67 -4.87 -9.86
CA ILE A 214 5.37 -6.31 -9.76
C ILE A 214 6.41 -7.01 -8.89
N TRP A 215 7.69 -6.70 -9.05
CA TRP A 215 8.76 -7.25 -8.20
C TRP A 215 8.53 -6.91 -6.73
N ILE A 216 8.16 -5.66 -6.42
CA ILE A 216 7.86 -5.25 -5.05
C ILE A 216 6.69 -6.03 -4.46
N GLU A 217 5.60 -6.20 -5.22
CA GLU A 217 4.47 -7.02 -4.78
C GLU A 217 4.86 -8.48 -4.53
N LYS A 218 5.62 -9.08 -5.46
CA LYS A 218 6.10 -10.47 -5.37
C LYS A 218 6.88 -10.74 -4.08
N HIS A 219 7.67 -9.78 -3.61
CA HIS A 219 8.58 -9.98 -2.48
C HIS A 219 8.11 -9.38 -1.14
N PHE A 220 7.25 -8.35 -1.17
CA PHE A 220 6.84 -7.61 0.03
C PHE A 220 5.31 -7.47 0.18
N GLY A 221 4.53 -7.96 -0.79
CA GLY A 221 3.08 -7.87 -0.84
C GLY A 221 2.56 -6.56 -1.41
N TYR A 222 1.30 -6.58 -1.90
CA TYR A 222 0.64 -5.44 -2.55
C TYR A 222 0.73 -4.15 -1.73
N GLN A 223 0.53 -4.21 -0.42
CA GLN A 223 0.54 -3.01 0.43
C GLN A 223 1.86 -2.24 0.36
N PHE A 224 2.98 -2.95 0.17
CA PHE A 224 4.29 -2.32 0.08
C PHE A 224 4.51 -1.61 -1.26
N THR A 225 3.68 -1.86 -2.29
CA THR A 225 3.76 -1.09 -3.55
C THR A 225 3.38 0.37 -3.35
N LYS A 226 2.63 0.71 -2.30
CA LYS A 226 2.34 2.11 -1.91
C LYS A 226 3.58 2.85 -1.39
N LYS A 227 4.66 2.12 -1.09
CA LYS A 227 5.96 2.65 -0.64
C LYS A 227 6.98 2.74 -1.78
N LEU A 228 6.60 2.41 -3.02
CA LEU A 228 7.46 2.53 -4.20
C LEU A 228 7.39 3.95 -4.78
N ILE A 229 8.56 4.55 -4.96
CA ILE A 229 8.77 5.83 -5.62
C ILE A 229 9.68 5.58 -6.82
N ILE A 230 9.18 5.89 -8.02
CA ILE A 230 9.96 5.83 -9.25
C ILE A 230 10.33 7.26 -9.62
N CYS A 231 11.61 7.62 -9.45
CA CYS A 231 12.09 8.98 -9.68
C CYS A 231 13.48 8.95 -10.33
N PRO A 232 13.66 9.55 -11.53
CA PRO A 232 14.98 9.67 -12.15
C PRO A 232 15.97 10.52 -11.35
N ASN A 233 15.48 11.53 -10.62
CA ASN A 233 16.31 12.47 -9.86
C ASN A 233 16.04 12.29 -8.35
N LYS A 234 16.87 11.49 -7.70
CA LYS A 234 16.70 11.16 -6.27
C LYS A 234 16.97 12.35 -5.34
N PHE A 235 17.70 13.36 -5.79
CA PHE A 235 17.98 14.58 -5.00
C PHE A 235 16.72 15.36 -4.62
N LEU A 236 15.65 15.28 -5.41
CA LEU A 236 14.40 16.00 -5.13
C LEU A 236 13.67 15.49 -3.87
N LEU A 237 14.05 14.32 -3.35
CA LEU A 237 13.38 13.67 -2.25
C LEU A 237 14.01 14.10 -0.91
N ILE A 238 13.15 14.41 0.05
CA ILE A 238 13.56 14.77 1.41
C ILE A 238 13.45 13.52 2.29
N GLY A 239 14.56 13.17 2.95
CA GLY A 239 14.61 12.06 3.91
C GLY A 239 15.92 12.04 4.68
N ASP A 240 16.02 11.14 5.65
CA ASP A 240 17.19 11.06 6.54
C ASP A 240 18.30 10.20 5.93
N TYR A 241 17.94 9.11 5.25
CA TYR A 241 18.89 8.15 4.69
C TYR A 241 18.50 7.71 3.28
N LEU A 242 19.50 7.48 2.42
CA LEU A 242 19.35 6.83 1.12
C LEU A 242 20.38 5.71 1.03
N ILE A 243 19.92 4.47 0.84
CA ILE A 243 20.76 3.30 0.59
C ILE A 243 20.79 3.07 -0.92
N ASP A 244 21.96 3.22 -1.52
CA ASP A 244 22.16 3.21 -2.99
C ASP A 244 23.53 2.58 -3.28
N ASP A 245 23.67 1.80 -4.34
CA ASP A 245 24.97 1.22 -4.72
C ASP A 245 25.87 2.26 -5.42
N HIS A 246 25.25 3.29 -6.01
CA HIS A 246 25.93 4.39 -6.67
C HIS A 246 26.07 5.62 -5.76
N VAL A 247 27.20 6.32 -5.89
CA VAL A 247 27.46 7.60 -5.20
C VAL A 247 27.24 8.83 -6.07
N SER A 248 27.07 8.65 -7.37
CA SER A 248 26.86 9.73 -8.33
C SER A 248 26.23 9.23 -9.64
N GLY A 249 25.73 10.15 -10.46
CA GLY A 249 25.27 9.89 -11.84
C GLY A 249 23.76 9.65 -11.99
N LYS A 250 23.02 9.55 -10.90
CA LYS A 250 21.55 9.57 -10.81
C LYS A 250 21.06 10.66 -9.84
N GLU A 251 21.85 11.71 -9.68
CA GLU A 251 21.61 12.85 -8.81
C GLU A 251 21.58 12.51 -7.31
N GLN A 252 21.91 11.28 -6.91
CA GLN A 252 21.96 10.90 -5.50
C GLN A 252 23.09 11.62 -4.73
N GLU A 253 24.11 12.14 -5.42
CA GLU A 253 25.14 13.02 -4.85
C GLU A 253 24.56 14.31 -4.26
N GLY A 254 23.40 14.75 -4.73
CA GLY A 254 22.71 15.94 -4.23
C GLY A 254 21.86 15.66 -2.99
N PHE A 255 21.56 14.40 -2.68
CA PHE A 255 20.64 14.00 -1.60
C PHE A 255 21.05 14.64 -0.28
N LYS A 256 20.10 15.31 0.38
CA LYS A 256 20.39 16.12 1.57
C LYS A 256 20.56 15.29 2.84
N GLY A 257 19.94 14.12 2.90
CA GLY A 257 20.16 13.16 3.97
C GLY A 257 21.50 12.44 3.81
N GLN A 258 21.73 11.42 4.64
CA GLN A 258 22.94 10.61 4.53
C GLN A 258 22.80 9.56 3.42
N LEU A 259 23.70 9.61 2.45
CA LEU A 259 23.89 8.54 1.48
C LEU A 259 24.72 7.39 2.10
N ILE A 260 24.19 6.17 2.02
CA ILE A 260 24.83 4.92 2.42
C ILE A 260 25.13 4.15 1.14
N GLN A 261 26.41 4.13 0.76
CA GLN A 261 26.86 3.41 -0.44
C GLN A 261 26.89 1.90 -0.19
N PHE A 262 25.86 1.19 -0.64
CA PHE A 262 25.77 -0.27 -0.55
C PHE A 262 26.88 -0.94 -1.39
N GLY A 263 27.46 -2.03 -0.88
CA GLY A 263 28.59 -2.72 -1.51
C GLY A 263 29.94 -2.01 -1.37
N SER A 264 30.01 -0.91 -0.61
CA SER A 264 31.27 -0.24 -0.27
C SER A 264 32.04 -0.97 0.84
N CYS A 265 33.29 -0.60 1.08
CA CYS A 265 34.09 -1.20 2.17
C CYS A 265 33.46 -1.05 3.56
N ARG A 266 32.67 0.01 3.78
CA ARG A 266 32.00 0.29 5.06
C ARG A 266 30.62 -0.34 5.17
N TYR A 267 29.95 -0.54 4.04
CA TYR A 267 28.58 -1.05 3.96
C TYR A 267 28.53 -2.17 2.92
N ALA A 268 29.32 -3.21 3.15
CA ALA A 268 29.59 -4.26 2.16
C ALA A 268 28.36 -5.11 1.85
N ASP A 269 27.42 -5.19 2.80
CA ASP A 269 26.26 -6.07 2.72
C ASP A 269 25.09 -5.52 3.56
N TRP A 270 23.98 -6.25 3.56
CA TRP A 270 22.81 -5.88 4.34
C TRP A 270 23.01 -5.98 5.86
N ASN A 271 23.92 -6.81 6.35
CA ASN A 271 24.17 -6.92 7.79
C ASN A 271 24.79 -5.62 8.32
N THR A 272 25.87 -5.16 7.69
CA THR A 272 26.57 -3.92 8.04
C THR A 272 25.67 -2.69 7.95
N VAL A 273 24.81 -2.63 6.92
CA VAL A 273 23.84 -1.54 6.73
C VAL A 273 22.76 -1.56 7.82
N VAL A 274 22.18 -2.72 8.12
CA VAL A 274 21.14 -2.86 9.13
C VAL A 274 21.67 -2.54 10.53
N GLU A 275 22.87 -3.02 10.87
CA GLU A 275 23.51 -2.71 12.15
C GLU A 275 23.70 -1.21 12.33
N TYR A 276 24.28 -0.55 11.31
CA TYR A 276 24.47 0.90 11.32
C TYR A 276 23.14 1.67 11.46
N LEU A 277 22.14 1.33 10.64
CA LEU A 277 20.87 2.07 10.65
C LEU A 277 20.09 1.87 11.94
N LEU A 278 20.05 0.65 12.49
CA LEU A 278 19.36 0.43 13.77
C LEU A 278 20.02 1.18 14.92
N GLU A 279 21.35 1.29 14.94
CA GLU A 279 22.07 2.13 15.92
C GLU A 279 21.72 3.63 15.81
N LYS A 280 21.36 4.11 14.61
CA LYS A 280 21.01 5.52 14.38
C LYS A 280 19.52 5.83 14.50
N ILE A 281 18.67 4.82 14.35
CA ILE A 281 17.20 4.96 14.33
C ILE A 281 16.59 4.67 15.70
N LEU A 282 17.16 3.74 16.48
CA LEU A 282 16.74 3.40 17.85
C LEU A 282 17.37 4.34 18.88
#